data_AF-A0A2E9IID4-F1
#
_entry.id   AF-A0A2E9IID4-F1
#
_cell.length_a   1.000
_cell.length_b   1.000
_cell.length_c   1.000
_cell.angle_alpha   90.00
_cell.angle_beta   90.00
_cell.angle_gamma   90.00
#
_symmetry.space_group_name_H-M   'P 1'
#
loop_
_entity.id
_entity.type
_entity.pdbx_description
1 polymer ?
#
loop_
_entity_poly.entity_id
_entity_poly.type
_entity_poly.pdbx_seq_one_letter_code
_entity_poly.pdbx_strand_id
1 'polypeptide(L)'
;MSWLEESFGEGYQQVVIGFSVFIIGALLGWMEAADEVMTASDVFMPAVIMLSGAMITMLGLSFGTQHEDDRTDDLMNAINELTARMNSMLGTEEE
;
A
#
# COMPACT_ATOMS: atom_id res chain seq x y z
N MET A 1 16.53 -8.30 -19.54
CA MET A 1 15.19 -8.01 -19.00
C MET A 1 14.96 -8.95 -17.84
N SER A 2 14.67 -8.43 -16.65
CA SER A 2 14.30 -9.26 -15.48
C SER A 2 12.91 -9.83 -15.71
N TRP A 3 12.62 -11.08 -15.32
CA TRP A 3 11.27 -11.69 -15.48
C TRP A 3 10.16 -10.82 -14.87
N LEU A 4 10.48 -10.07 -13.82
CA LEU A 4 9.54 -9.17 -13.16
C LEU A 4 9.19 -7.94 -14.01
N GLU A 5 10.12 -7.43 -14.82
CA GLU A 5 9.88 -6.30 -15.74
C GLU A 5 8.92 -6.71 -16.86
N GLU A 6 9.07 -7.95 -17.35
CA GLU A 6 8.18 -8.54 -18.36
C GLU A 6 6.78 -8.83 -17.82
N SER A 7 6.65 -9.09 -16.51
CA SER A 7 5.36 -9.41 -15.85
C SER A 7 4.57 -8.18 -15.39
N PHE A 8 5.26 -7.09 -15.02
CA PHE A 8 4.64 -5.90 -14.41
C PHE A 8 4.66 -4.65 -15.31
N GLY A 9 5.24 -4.74 -16.51
CA GLY A 9 5.28 -3.65 -17.48
C GLY A 9 5.88 -2.36 -16.91
N GLU A 10 5.36 -1.20 -17.33
CA GLU A 10 5.91 0.12 -16.97
C GLU A 10 5.81 0.44 -15.46
N GLY A 11 4.91 -0.25 -14.74
CA GLY A 11 4.69 -0.07 -13.30
C GLY A 11 5.62 -0.92 -12.43
N TYR A 12 6.46 -1.77 -13.03
CA TYR A 12 7.44 -2.61 -12.34
C TYR A 12 8.28 -1.83 -11.32
N GLN A 13 8.74 -0.64 -11.71
CA GLN A 13 9.57 0.18 -10.83
C GLN A 13 8.83 0.66 -9.57
N GLN A 14 7.54 0.99 -9.70
CA GLN A 14 6.70 1.37 -8.56
C GLN A 14 6.42 0.16 -7.65
N VAL A 15 6.17 -1.02 -8.21
CA VAL A 15 6.01 -2.27 -7.44
C VAL A 15 7.27 -2.57 -6.61
N VAL A 16 8.45 -2.51 -7.22
CA VAL A 16 9.72 -2.78 -6.52
C VAL A 16 9.98 -1.76 -5.42
N ILE A 17 9.78 -0.46 -5.71
CA ILE A 17 9.99 0.60 -4.72
C ILE A 17 9.00 0.47 -3.57
N GLY A 18 7.71 0.30 -3.86
CA GLY A 18 6.67 0.17 -2.85
C GLY A 18 6.88 -1.04 -1.95
N PHE A 19 7.21 -2.20 -2.53
CA PHE A 19 7.45 -3.41 -1.77
C PHE A 19 8.72 -3.31 -0.91
N SER A 20 9.75 -2.63 -1.40
CA SER A 20 10.97 -2.36 -0.62
C SER A 20 10.68 -1.46 0.58
N VAL A 21 9.91 -0.38 0.39
CA VAL A 21 9.49 0.51 1.48
C VAL A 21 8.63 -0.22 2.50
N PHE A 22 7.73 -1.11 2.03
CA PHE A 22 6.92 -1.95 2.92
C PHE A 22 7.80 -2.85 3.81
N ILE A 23 8.80 -3.53 3.24
CA ILE A 23 9.73 -4.38 4.01
C ILE A 23 10.53 -3.55 5.02
N ILE A 24 10.98 -2.35 4.66
CA ILE A 24 11.70 -1.47 5.58
C ILE A 24 10.81 -1.11 6.78
N GLY A 25 9.54 -0.73 6.54
CA GLY A 25 8.58 -0.47 7.61
C GLY A 25 8.39 -1.68 8.53
N ALA A 26 8.30 -2.88 7.97
CA ALA A 26 8.19 -4.12 8.74
C ALA A 26 9.44 -4.43 9.57
N LEU A 27 10.63 -4.19 9.02
CA LEU A 27 11.90 -4.38 9.73
C LEU A 27 12.06 -3.40 10.89
N LEU A 28 11.67 -2.13 10.71
CA LEU A 28 11.64 -1.15 11.79
C LEU A 28 10.64 -1.59 12.86
N GLY A 29 9.41 -1.95 12.50
CA GLY A 29 8.43 -2.46 13.46
C GLY A 29 8.92 -3.69 14.23
N TRP A 30 9.68 -4.57 13.58
CA TRP A 30 10.31 -5.72 14.23
C TRP A 30 11.40 -5.32 15.25
N MET A 31 12.23 -4.33 14.92
CA MET A 31 13.27 -3.84 15.82
C MET A 31 12.67 -3.20 17.07
N GLU A 32 11.65 -2.37 16.91
CA GLU A 32 10.94 -1.72 18.01
C GLU A 32 10.17 -2.76 18.86
N ALA A 33 9.68 -3.84 18.23
CA ALA A 33 9.03 -4.94 18.94
C ALA A 33 9.99 -5.83 19.73
N ALA A 34 11.30 -5.75 19.48
CA ALA A 34 12.31 -6.49 20.23
C ALA A 34 12.65 -5.84 21.59
N ASP A 35 12.21 -4.60 21.83
CA ASP A 35 12.33 -3.94 23.13
C ASP A 35 11.13 -4.33 24.02
N GLU A 36 11.37 -4.65 25.30
CA GLU A 36 10.40 -5.33 26.20
C GLU A 36 9.13 -4.50 26.51
N VAL A 37 9.08 -3.23 26.10
CA VAL A 37 7.94 -2.32 26.33
C VAL A 37 7.60 -1.60 25.03
N MET A 38 6.79 -2.24 24.18
CA MET A 38 6.29 -1.62 22.95
C MET A 38 5.13 -0.66 23.26
N THR A 39 5.30 0.61 22.95
CA THR A 39 4.24 1.63 23.06
C THR A 39 3.54 1.84 21.72
N ALA A 40 2.32 2.39 21.73
CA ALA A 40 1.59 2.67 20.49
C ALA A 40 2.34 3.66 19.56
N SER A 41 3.19 4.53 20.11
CA SER A 41 4.05 5.42 19.32
C SER A 41 5.13 4.66 18.55
N ASP A 42 5.61 3.53 19.08
CA ASP A 42 6.70 2.76 18.47
C ASP A 42 6.21 2.01 17.21
N VAL A 43 4.90 1.73 17.14
CA VAL A 43 4.26 1.08 15.99
C VAL A 43 3.81 2.08 14.92
N PHE A 44 3.59 3.34 15.29
CA PHE A 44 3.03 4.35 14.38
C PHE A 44 3.90 4.58 13.14
N MET A 45 5.20 4.84 13.32
CA MET A 45 6.11 5.08 12.19
C MET A 45 6.27 3.84 11.29
N PRO A 46 6.54 2.64 11.83
CA PRO A 46 6.52 1.40 11.07
C PRO A 46 5.22 1.21 10.27
N ALA A 47 4.07 1.43 10.89
CA ALA A 47 2.77 1.28 10.25
C ALA A 47 2.57 2.26 9.09
N VAL A 48 2.89 3.54 9.26
CA VAL A 48 2.78 4.55 8.20
C VAL A 48 3.71 4.23 7.03
N ILE A 49 4.95 3.82 7.30
CA ILE A 49 5.91 3.41 6.27
C ILE A 49 5.37 2.21 5.50
N MET A 50 4.88 1.17 6.21
CA MET A 50 4.28 0.00 5.57
C MET A 50 3.08 0.38 4.70
N LEU A 51 2.16 1.21 5.22
CA LEU A 51 0.95 1.61 4.50
C LEU A 51 1.30 2.43 3.25
N SER A 52 2.31 3.30 3.32
CA SER A 52 2.83 4.03 2.15
C SER A 52 3.46 3.11 1.10
N GLY A 53 4.26 2.12 1.51
CA GLY A 53 4.85 1.13 0.61
C GLY A 53 3.78 0.28 -0.07
N ALA A 54 2.76 -0.13 0.67
CA ALA A 54 1.60 -0.85 0.14
C ALA A 54 0.84 -0.01 -0.91
N MET A 55 0.60 1.27 -0.64
CA MET A 55 -0.03 2.17 -1.61
C MET A 55 0.79 2.32 -2.89
N ILE A 56 2.09 2.55 -2.80
CA ILE A 56 2.98 2.66 -3.98
C ILE A 56 2.98 1.36 -4.78
N THR A 57 2.99 0.21 -4.10
CA THR A 57 2.92 -1.11 -4.75
C THR A 57 1.61 -1.26 -5.50
N MET A 58 0.49 -0.91 -4.89
CA MET A 58 -0.83 -0.96 -5.54
C MET A 58 -0.90 -0.03 -6.75
N LEU A 59 -0.35 1.18 -6.69
CA LEU A 59 -0.26 2.06 -7.85
C LEU A 59 0.55 1.42 -8.99
N GLY A 60 1.68 0.78 -8.67
CA GLY A 60 2.49 0.06 -9.66
C GLY A 60 1.77 -1.13 -10.30
N LEU A 61 0.98 -1.87 -9.52
CA LEU A 61 0.16 -2.98 -10.03
C LEU A 61 -1.00 -2.47 -10.89
N SER A 62 -1.66 -1.38 -10.48
CA SER A 62 -2.80 -0.79 -11.20
C SER A 62 -2.42 -0.06 -12.47
N PHE A 63 -1.24 0.57 -12.53
CA PHE A 63 -0.80 1.35 -13.69
C PHE A 63 0.26 0.65 -14.56
N GLY A 64 0.81 -0.48 -14.12
CA GLY A 64 1.89 -1.17 -14.84
C GLY A 64 1.46 -2.12 -15.95
N THR A 65 0.22 -2.59 -15.94
CA THR A 65 -0.27 -3.56 -16.91
C THR A 65 -0.77 -2.86 -18.19
N GLN A 66 -0.33 -3.34 -19.36
CA GLN A 66 -0.59 -2.76 -20.70
C GLN A 66 -2.06 -2.80 -21.19
N HIS A 67 -3.05 -2.87 -20.28
CA HIS A 67 -4.46 -2.81 -20.65
C HIS A 67 -4.95 -1.38 -20.38
N GLU A 68 -4.74 -0.46 -21.34
CA GLU A 68 -5.12 0.96 -21.23
C GLU A 68 -6.63 1.20 -21.14
N ASP A 69 -7.46 0.30 -21.68
CA ASP A 69 -8.91 0.50 -21.76
C ASP A 69 -9.68 0.25 -20.45
N ASP A 70 -9.15 -0.58 -19.54
CA ASP A 70 -9.84 -0.94 -18.27
C ASP A 70 -9.46 -0.04 -17.07
N ARG A 71 -8.45 0.85 -17.21
CA ARG A 71 -7.84 1.55 -16.06
C ARG A 71 -8.72 2.62 -15.42
N THR A 72 -9.58 3.27 -16.21
CA THR A 72 -10.34 4.42 -15.73
C THR A 72 -11.55 3.98 -14.89
N ASP A 73 -12.22 2.92 -15.31
CA ASP A 73 -13.40 2.40 -14.61
C ASP A 73 -13.01 1.66 -13.32
N ASP A 74 -11.94 0.86 -13.33
CA ASP A 74 -11.49 0.11 -12.15
C ASP A 74 -10.92 1.01 -11.06
N LEU A 75 -10.20 2.08 -11.43
CA LEU A 75 -9.66 3.04 -10.46
C LEU A 75 -10.78 3.89 -9.84
N MET A 76 -11.74 4.35 -10.64
CA MET A 76 -12.89 5.11 -10.14
C MET A 76 -13.74 4.26 -9.20
N ASN A 77 -13.92 2.98 -9.53
CA ASN A 77 -14.63 2.03 -8.67
C ASN A 77 -13.87 1.74 -7.38
N ALA A 78 -12.55 1.51 -7.43
CA ALA A 78 -11.74 1.26 -6.24
C ALA A 78 -11.67 2.46 -5.29
N ILE A 79 -11.59 3.69 -5.82
CA ILE A 79 -11.61 4.92 -5.02
C ILE A 79 -12.99 5.13 -4.39
N ASN A 80 -14.08 4.89 -5.13
CA ASN A 80 -15.44 4.99 -4.59
C ASN A 80 -15.68 3.95 -3.48
N GLU A 81 -15.22 2.71 -3.66
CA GLU A 81 -15.32 1.65 -2.66
C GLU A 81 -14.48 1.95 -1.41
N LEU A 82 -13.25 2.45 -1.57
CA LEU A 82 -12.39 2.84 -0.45
C LEU A 82 -12.99 4.03 0.32
N THR A 83 -13.51 5.03 -0.39
CA THR A 83 -14.18 6.19 0.20
C THR A 83 -15.44 5.78 0.96
N ALA A 84 -16.22 4.83 0.41
CA ALA A 84 -17.40 4.28 1.07
C ALA A 84 -17.03 3.52 2.35
N ARG A 85 -15.95 2.73 2.35
CA ARG A 85 -15.44 2.04 3.54
C ARG A 85 -14.87 3.00 4.59
N MET A 86 -14.20 4.06 4.16
CA MET A 86 -13.73 5.10 5.08
C MET A 86 -14.91 5.84 5.71
N ASN A 87 -15.93 6.20 4.92
CA ASN A 87 -17.14 6.85 5.42
C ASN A 87 -17.96 5.94 6.34
N SER A 88 -18.01 4.62 6.09
CA SER A 88 -18.70 3.69 6.99
C SER A 88 -17.95 3.54 8.32
N MET A 89 -16.62 3.53 8.29
CA MET A 89 -15.80 3.50 9.51
C MET A 89 -15.87 4.82 10.30
N LEU A 90 -15.99 5.96 9.61
CA LEU A 90 -16.10 7.30 10.23
C LEU A 90 -17.54 7.64 10.67
N GLY A 91 -18.56 7.00 10.08
CA GLY A 91 -19.98 7.26 10.34
C GLY A 91 -20.62 6.32 11.37
N THR A 92 -19.84 5.52 12.10
CA THR A 92 -20.36 4.63 13.18
C THR A 92 -20.18 5.26 14.58
N GLU A 93 -20.29 6.59 14.65
CA GLU A 93 -20.50 7.35 15.89
C GLU A 93 -21.82 8.11 15.74
N GLU A 94 -22.96 7.45 15.97
CA GLU A 94 -24.15 8.00 16.65
C GLU A 94 -25.26 6.92 16.74
N GLU A 95 -25.98 6.98 17.87
CA GLU A 95 -26.94 6.03 18.48
C GLU A 95 -28.00 5.38 17.59
#